data_AF-E7RRI6-F1
#
_entry.id   AF-E7RRI6-F1
#
_cell.length_a   1.000
_cell.length_b   1.000
_cell.length_c   1.000
_cell.angle_alpha   90.00
_cell.angle_beta   90.00
_cell.angle_gamma   90.00
#
_symmetry.space_group_name_H-M   'P 1'
#
loop_
_entity.id
_entity.type
_entity.pdbx_description
1 polymer ?
#
loop_
_entity_poly.entity_id
_entity_poly.type
_entity_poly.pdbx_seq_one_letter_code
_entity_poly.pdbx_strand_id
1 'polypeptide(L)'
;MQSVIYIIPEHRLDLSLKTILCILRSAFLLYSFSVLLSYVYFLFLFGSLDEVESVRFDLKKSEISELERMGLVPMVNEYSKVMAFSAKTLFNGDNLGLQTYSVVRVFDYISKVLFDFLNRRAFENWTTRTEADLRSQIVKFLDSIQGPTRLIEKFKVIRIEQDPKQKDRVLLDIHLTPYFPAKSFVIQLEGRKGDAPEEANWESQYNQE
;
A
#
# COMPACT_ATOMS: atom_id res chain seq x y z
N MET A 1 15.52 14.13 10.28
CA MET A 1 15.07 15.13 9.29
C MET A 1 13.91 15.88 9.93
N GLN A 2 14.14 17.13 10.34
CA GLN A 2 13.21 17.91 11.16
C GLN A 2 11.91 18.22 10.39
N SER A 3 10.78 17.80 10.95
CA SER A 3 9.44 18.17 10.49
C SER A 3 9.16 19.62 10.90
N VAL A 4 9.06 20.49 9.89
CA VAL A 4 8.62 21.89 10.06
C VAL A 4 7.12 21.87 10.38
N ILE A 5 6.79 22.35 11.57
CA ILE A 5 5.42 22.49 12.07
C ILE A 5 4.88 23.83 11.56
N TYR A 6 3.89 23.81 10.66
CA TYR A 6 3.12 25.00 10.31
C TYR A 6 2.02 25.19 11.36
N ILE A 7 2.21 26.19 12.22
CA ILE A 7 1.16 26.77 13.06
C ILE A 7 0.43 27.80 12.19
N ILE A 8 -0.80 27.49 11.77
CA ILE A 8 -1.68 28.47 11.12
C ILE A 8 -2.36 29.27 12.24
N PRO A 9 -2.36 30.63 12.20
CA PRO A 9 -2.77 31.45 13.33
C PRO A 9 -4.28 31.41 13.53
N GLU A 10 -4.67 31.19 14.79
CA GLU A 10 -6.03 31.37 15.31
C GLU A 10 -6.47 32.82 15.11
N HIS A 11 -7.54 33.04 14.34
CA HIS A 11 -8.43 34.15 14.63
C HIS A 11 -9.89 33.78 14.35
N ARG A 12 -10.64 33.75 15.46
CA ARG A 12 -12.08 33.95 15.59
C ARG A 12 -12.98 32.78 15.18
N LEU A 13 -13.13 31.79 16.06
CA LEU A 13 -14.40 31.07 16.22
C LEU A 13 -14.65 30.74 17.70
N ASP A 14 -15.88 31.01 18.11
CA ASP A 14 -16.42 31.01 19.47
C ASP A 14 -16.20 29.69 20.22
N LEU A 15 -15.78 29.82 21.48
CA LEU A 15 -15.70 28.74 22.46
C LEU A 15 -17.12 28.41 22.95
N SER A 16 -17.64 27.25 22.54
CA SER A 16 -18.72 26.58 23.29
C SER A 16 -18.50 25.06 23.31
N LEU A 17 -17.90 24.60 24.41
CA LEU A 17 -18.21 23.35 25.13
C LEU A 17 -18.34 22.01 24.38
N LYS A 18 -17.68 21.83 23.24
CA LYS A 18 -17.27 20.51 22.74
C LYS A 18 -15.85 20.60 22.19
N THR A 19 -14.86 20.63 23.08
CA THR A 19 -13.49 20.25 22.71
C THR A 19 -13.50 18.76 22.42
N ILE A 20 -14.00 18.40 21.23
CA ILE A 20 -13.74 17.09 20.62
C ILE A 20 -12.22 17.01 20.53
N LEU A 21 -11.62 16.12 21.31
CA LEU A 21 -10.19 15.89 21.33
C LEU A 21 -9.74 15.51 19.91
N CYS A 22 -9.25 16.50 19.14
CA CYS A 22 -8.74 16.26 17.81
C CYS A 22 -7.36 15.61 17.93
N ILE A 23 -7.33 14.28 17.85
CA ILE A 23 -6.08 13.52 17.81
C ILE A 23 -5.41 13.73 16.44
N LEU A 24 -4.08 13.87 16.44
CA LEU A 24 -3.28 14.08 15.23
C LEU A 24 -3.41 12.86 14.30
N ARG A 25 -3.92 13.07 13.07
CA ARG A 25 -4.19 12.03 12.06
C ARG A 25 -2.99 11.10 11.78
N SER A 26 -1.77 11.63 11.84
CA SER A 26 -0.54 10.89 11.56
C SER A 26 -0.18 9.87 12.64
N ALA A 27 -0.45 10.15 13.92
CA ALA A 27 -0.17 9.23 15.01
C ALA A 27 -1.07 7.99 14.95
N PHE A 28 -2.32 8.17 14.52
CA PHE A 28 -3.29 7.09 14.43
C PHE A 28 -3.02 6.17 13.23
N LEU A 29 -2.75 6.74 12.05
CA LEU A 29 -2.38 5.95 10.87
C LEU A 29 -1.20 5.02 11.17
N LEU A 30 -0.21 5.49 11.95
CA LEU A 30 0.92 4.68 12.40
C LEU A 30 0.51 3.48 13.27
N TYR A 31 -0.47 3.65 14.17
CA TYR A 31 -0.99 2.56 15.00
C TYR A 31 -1.70 1.50 14.17
N SER A 32 -2.63 1.92 13.29
CA SER A 32 -3.31 1.00 12.37
C SER A 32 -2.33 0.27 11.45
N PHE A 33 -1.30 0.94 10.94
CA PHE A 33 -0.31 0.30 10.07
C PHE A 33 0.61 -0.69 10.79
N SER A 34 0.86 -0.51 12.10
CA SER A 34 1.68 -1.43 12.90
C SER A 34 1.00 -2.79 13.06
N VAL A 35 -0.32 -2.80 13.23
CA VAL A 35 -1.12 -4.02 13.43
C VAL A 35 -1.34 -4.79 12.11
N LEU A 36 -1.10 -4.16 10.96
CA LEU A 36 -1.61 -4.58 9.66
C LEU A 36 -0.58 -4.57 8.54
N LEU A 37 0.49 -5.30 8.75
CA LEU A 37 1.55 -5.46 7.75
C LEU A 37 1.15 -6.28 6.51
N SER A 38 0.00 -6.96 6.51
CA SER A 38 -0.23 -8.04 5.55
C SER A 38 -1.13 -7.70 4.35
N TYR A 39 -2.10 -6.78 4.43
CA TYR A 39 -3.03 -6.57 3.30
C TYR A 39 -3.62 -5.16 3.16
N VAL A 40 -3.60 -4.64 1.92
CA VAL A 40 -4.41 -3.50 1.47
C VAL A 40 -5.89 -3.77 1.64
N TYR A 41 -6.29 -5.02 1.39
CA TYR A 41 -7.66 -5.53 1.55
C TYR A 41 -8.24 -5.21 2.93
N PHE A 42 -7.37 -5.06 3.94
CA PHE A 42 -7.76 -4.92 5.33
C PHE A 42 -7.82 -3.45 5.77
N LEU A 43 -7.26 -2.50 5.03
CA LEU A 43 -7.39 -1.07 5.34
C LEU A 43 -8.83 -0.57 5.08
N PHE A 44 -9.53 -1.14 4.09
CA PHE A 44 -10.94 -0.81 3.84
C PHE A 44 -11.91 -1.65 4.69
N LEU A 45 -11.62 -2.93 4.94
CA LEU A 45 -12.50 -3.78 5.78
C LEU A 45 -12.33 -3.57 7.29
N PHE A 46 -11.17 -3.12 7.77
CA PHE A 46 -10.87 -3.00 9.20
C PHE A 46 -10.10 -1.72 9.57
N GLY A 47 -9.87 -0.80 8.62
CA GLY A 47 -9.29 0.52 8.91
C GLY A 47 -10.32 1.52 9.43
N SER A 48 -11.48 1.06 9.90
CA SER A 48 -12.42 1.90 10.62
C SER A 48 -11.82 2.31 11.95
N LEU A 49 -11.85 3.61 12.23
CA LEU A 49 -11.48 4.14 13.53
C LEU A 49 -12.53 3.73 14.54
N ASP A 50 -12.12 2.94 15.53
CA ASP A 50 -12.95 2.71 16.71
C ASP A 50 -12.94 3.95 17.61
N GLU A 51 -14.05 4.20 18.30
CA GLU A 51 -14.24 5.32 19.25
C GLU A 51 -14.16 6.73 18.64
N VAL A 52 -14.22 6.86 17.30
CA VAL A 52 -14.29 8.16 16.63
C VAL A 52 -15.69 8.38 16.05
N GLU A 53 -16.35 9.44 16.51
CA GLU A 53 -17.73 9.77 16.13
C GLU A 53 -17.82 10.39 14.73
N SER A 54 -16.90 11.29 14.35
CA SER A 54 -16.88 11.91 13.03
C SER A 54 -15.52 12.53 12.67
N VAL A 55 -15.37 12.90 11.40
CA VAL A 55 -14.26 13.69 10.88
C VAL A 55 -14.52 15.19 11.04
N ARG A 56 -13.45 15.98 11.12
CA ARG A 56 -13.58 17.45 11.26
C ARG A 56 -14.15 18.14 10.01
N PHE A 57 -13.88 17.57 8.85
CA PHE A 57 -14.31 18.10 7.56
C PHE A 57 -15.05 17.00 6.81
N ASP A 58 -16.33 17.22 6.55
CA ASP A 58 -17.15 16.34 5.72
C ASP A 58 -16.85 16.66 4.25
N LEU A 59 -16.06 15.80 3.62
CA LEU A 59 -15.61 15.99 2.24
C LEU A 59 -16.63 15.37 1.26
N LYS A 60 -16.89 16.07 0.16
CA LYS A 60 -17.66 15.51 -0.97
C LYS A 60 -16.80 14.52 -1.75
N LYS A 61 -17.44 13.59 -2.47
CA LYS A 61 -16.74 12.62 -3.34
C LYS A 61 -15.79 13.28 -4.33
N SER A 62 -16.16 14.43 -4.91
CA SER A 62 -15.30 15.19 -5.82
C SER A 62 -14.02 15.69 -5.14
N GLU A 63 -14.13 16.22 -3.92
CA GLU A 63 -13.00 16.74 -3.14
C GLU A 63 -12.06 15.60 -2.68
N ILE A 64 -12.64 14.43 -2.36
CA ILE A 64 -11.89 13.22 -2.02
C ILE A 64 -11.02 12.79 -3.21
N SER A 65 -11.59 12.79 -4.43
CA SER A 65 -10.83 12.44 -5.65
C SER A 65 -9.72 13.44 -5.96
N GLU A 66 -9.93 14.73 -5.71
CA GLU A 66 -8.89 15.76 -5.85
C GLU A 66 -7.75 15.57 -4.85
N LEU A 67 -8.08 15.32 -3.58
CA LEU A 67 -7.10 15.02 -2.53
C LEU A 67 -6.29 13.76 -2.84
N GLU A 68 -6.94 12.72 -3.36
CA GLU A 68 -6.26 11.49 -3.78
C GLU A 68 -5.30 11.76 -4.94
N ARG A 69 -5.69 12.61 -5.92
CA ARG A 69 -4.83 12.98 -7.04
C ARG A 69 -3.58 13.73 -6.59
N MET A 70 -3.68 14.52 -5.51
CA MET A 70 -2.54 15.19 -4.88
C MET A 70 -1.67 14.25 -4.02
N GLY A 71 -2.00 12.96 -3.91
CA GLY A 71 -1.27 12.00 -3.11
C GLY A 71 -1.57 12.07 -1.61
N LEU A 72 -2.66 12.75 -1.23
CA LEU A 72 -3.14 12.81 0.15
C LEU A 72 -4.10 11.65 0.44
N VAL A 73 -4.15 11.25 1.71
CA VAL A 73 -5.08 10.22 2.21
C VAL A 73 -6.18 10.91 3.02
N PRO A 74 -7.34 11.25 2.42
CA PRO A 74 -8.47 11.79 3.15
C PRO A 74 -9.07 10.77 4.13
N MET A 75 -9.66 11.28 5.21
CA MET A 75 -10.49 10.50 6.12
C MET A 75 -11.94 10.78 5.78
N VAL A 76 -12.75 9.74 5.64
CA VAL A 76 -14.17 9.81 5.26
C VAL A 76 -15.02 9.15 6.33
N ASN A 77 -16.20 9.71 6.61
CA ASN A 77 -17.19 9.09 7.47
C ASN A 77 -18.28 8.46 6.59
N GLU A 78 -18.29 7.14 6.49
CA GLU A 78 -19.27 6.38 5.70
C GLU A 78 -19.86 5.28 6.56
N TYR A 79 -21.19 5.08 6.53
CA TYR A 79 -21.90 4.11 7.37
C TYR A 79 -21.56 4.18 8.87
N SER A 80 -21.49 5.38 9.45
CA SER A 80 -21.13 5.62 10.86
C SER A 80 -19.74 5.10 11.25
N LYS A 81 -18.84 4.93 10.28
CA LYS A 81 -17.44 4.55 10.51
C LYS A 81 -16.52 5.53 9.82
N VAL A 82 -15.52 6.00 10.55
CA VAL A 82 -14.46 6.84 9.99
C VAL A 82 -13.37 5.95 9.40
N MET A 83 -13.05 6.12 8.13
CA MET A 83 -12.09 5.29 7.40
C MET A 83 -11.12 6.16 6.60
N ALA A 84 -9.89 5.68 6.40
CA ALA A 84 -8.95 6.31 5.48
C ALA A 84 -9.27 5.90 4.04
N PHE A 85 -9.45 6.86 3.15
CA PHE A 85 -9.77 6.63 1.75
C PHE A 85 -8.58 7.02 0.88
N SER A 86 -7.83 6.03 0.41
CA SER A 86 -6.72 6.08 -0.56
C SER A 86 -5.61 5.12 -0.13
N ALA A 87 -4.94 4.51 -1.11
CA ALA A 87 -3.71 3.77 -0.92
C ALA A 87 -2.55 4.37 -1.72
N LYS A 88 -2.62 5.64 -2.11
CA LYS A 88 -1.56 6.32 -2.84
C LYS A 88 -0.44 6.82 -1.94
N THR A 89 0.76 6.87 -2.49
CA THR A 89 1.92 7.54 -1.90
C THR A 89 2.11 8.92 -2.51
N LEU A 90 3.02 9.71 -1.93
CA LEU A 90 3.46 11.00 -2.48
C LEU A 90 4.42 10.87 -3.68
N PHE A 91 4.62 9.66 -4.21
CA PHE A 91 5.50 9.43 -5.34
C PHE A 91 4.82 9.84 -6.65
N ASN A 92 5.38 10.81 -7.36
CA ASN A 92 4.79 11.39 -8.58
C ASN A 92 5.40 10.85 -9.90
N GLY A 93 6.27 9.86 -9.85
CA GLY A 93 6.87 9.27 -11.07
C GLY A 93 5.97 8.20 -11.72
N ASP A 94 6.32 7.78 -12.93
CA ASP A 94 5.50 6.86 -13.75
C ASP A 94 5.42 5.42 -13.21
N ASN A 95 6.19 5.08 -12.19
CA ASN A 95 6.18 3.74 -11.60
C ASN A 95 4.97 3.55 -10.68
N LEU A 96 3.92 2.92 -11.22
CA LEU A 96 2.68 2.58 -10.50
C LEU A 96 2.92 1.79 -9.20
N GLY A 97 3.97 0.96 -9.15
CA GLY A 97 4.34 0.21 -7.96
C GLY A 97 4.73 1.12 -6.79
N LEU A 98 5.48 2.18 -7.07
CA LEU A 98 5.91 3.14 -6.04
C LEU A 98 4.79 4.12 -5.66
N GLN A 99 3.83 4.34 -6.55
CA GLN A 99 2.62 5.12 -6.26
C GLN A 99 1.68 4.40 -5.29
N THR A 100 1.75 3.08 -5.20
CA THR A 100 0.83 2.29 -4.37
C THR A 100 1.49 1.97 -3.02
N TYR A 101 0.92 2.52 -1.95
CA TYR A 101 1.43 2.39 -0.58
C TYR A 101 1.70 0.94 -0.19
N SER A 102 0.76 0.07 -0.50
CA SER A 102 0.85 -1.35 -0.15
C SER A 102 2.00 -2.07 -0.81
N VAL A 103 2.24 -1.75 -2.08
CA VAL A 103 3.35 -2.30 -2.84
C VAL A 103 4.68 -1.83 -2.25
N VAL A 104 4.79 -0.54 -1.91
CA VAL A 104 5.96 0.03 -1.22
C VAL A 104 6.22 -0.67 0.11
N ARG A 105 5.18 -1.00 0.89
CA ARG A 105 5.33 -1.71 2.17
C ARG A 105 5.83 -3.14 2.00
N VAL A 106 5.36 -3.86 0.99
CA VAL A 106 5.86 -5.20 0.67
C VAL A 106 7.36 -5.14 0.33
N PHE A 107 7.77 -4.17 -0.51
CA PHE A 107 9.18 -3.98 -0.85
C PHE A 107 10.04 -3.62 0.36
N ASP A 108 9.57 -2.73 1.23
CA ASP A 108 10.26 -2.33 2.46
C ASP A 108 10.44 -3.52 3.42
N TYR A 109 9.39 -4.32 3.63
CA TYR A 109 9.44 -5.51 4.46
C TYR A 109 10.47 -6.52 3.94
N ILE A 110 10.41 -6.87 2.65
CA ILE A 110 11.32 -7.85 2.04
C ILE A 110 12.76 -7.34 2.11
N SER A 111 13.00 -6.07 1.75
CA SER A 111 14.34 -5.48 1.75
C SER A 111 14.93 -5.49 3.16
N LYS A 112 14.15 -5.12 4.19
CA LYS A 112 14.60 -5.16 5.59
C LYS A 112 15.00 -6.57 6.03
N VAL A 113 14.18 -7.58 5.70
CA VAL A 113 14.49 -8.98 6.05
C VAL A 113 15.73 -9.49 5.32
N LEU A 114 15.86 -9.19 4.01
CA LEU A 114 17.03 -9.58 3.24
C LEU A 114 18.31 -8.90 3.73
N PHE A 115 18.26 -7.61 4.08
CA PHE A 115 19.41 -6.93 4.67
C PHE A 115 19.80 -7.50 6.03
N ASP A 116 18.84 -7.78 6.92
CA ASP A 116 19.15 -8.43 8.21
C ASP A 116 19.81 -9.80 8.00
N PHE A 117 19.30 -10.59 7.06
CA PHE A 117 19.86 -11.88 6.71
C PHE A 117 21.28 -11.79 6.14
N LEU A 118 21.51 -10.90 5.17
CA LEU A 118 22.82 -10.70 4.56
C LEU A 118 23.84 -10.14 5.56
N ASN A 119 23.42 -9.23 6.45
CA ASN A 119 24.29 -8.66 7.47
C ASN A 119 24.77 -9.72 8.48
N ARG A 120 23.95 -10.74 8.79
CA ARG A 120 24.38 -11.87 9.63
C ARG A 120 25.39 -12.80 8.95
N ARG A 121 25.40 -12.82 7.62
CA ARG A 121 26.33 -13.60 6.79
C ARG A 121 27.56 -12.80 6.34
N ALA A 122 27.61 -11.52 6.67
CA ALA A 122 28.76 -10.69 6.37
C ALA A 122 30.01 -11.28 7.05
N PHE A 123 31.17 -11.16 6.39
CA PHE A 123 32.46 -11.70 6.83
C PHE A 123 32.60 -13.23 6.78
N GLU A 124 31.62 -13.97 6.26
CA GLU A 124 31.82 -15.37 5.89
C GLU A 124 32.65 -15.49 4.59
N ASN A 125 33.53 -16.48 4.51
CA ASN A 125 34.32 -16.71 3.31
C ASN A 125 33.43 -17.14 2.14
N TRP A 126 33.55 -16.46 1.01
CA TRP A 126 32.79 -16.78 -0.20
C TRP A 126 33.32 -18.04 -0.88
N THR A 127 32.49 -19.08 -0.94
CA THR A 127 32.73 -20.35 -1.65
C THR A 127 31.50 -20.75 -2.46
N THR A 128 31.65 -21.68 -3.40
CA THR A 128 30.51 -22.21 -4.17
C THR A 128 29.44 -22.87 -3.28
N ARG A 129 29.84 -23.42 -2.11
CA ARG A 129 28.90 -24.00 -1.14
C ARG A 129 28.09 -22.92 -0.44
N THR A 130 28.74 -21.85 0.02
CA THR A 130 28.05 -20.73 0.68
C THR A 130 27.12 -20.00 -0.26
N GLU A 131 27.48 -19.87 -1.54
CA GLU A 131 26.60 -19.31 -2.58
C GLU A 131 25.32 -20.14 -2.76
N ALA A 132 25.46 -21.46 -2.89
CA ALA A 132 24.32 -22.36 -3.03
C ALA A 132 23.42 -22.35 -1.78
N ASP A 133 24.02 -22.33 -0.59
CA ASP A 133 23.28 -22.25 0.68
C ASP A 133 22.56 -20.91 0.84
N LEU A 134 23.18 -19.80 0.46
CA LEU A 134 22.57 -18.48 0.48
C LEU A 134 21.37 -18.42 -0.47
N ARG A 135 21.55 -18.94 -1.70
CA ARG A 135 20.49 -19.02 -2.70
C ARG A 135 19.32 -19.87 -2.21
N SER A 136 19.60 -21.04 -1.63
CA SER A 136 18.57 -21.93 -1.08
C SER A 136 17.76 -21.27 0.05
N GLN A 137 18.44 -20.57 0.95
CA GLN A 137 17.78 -19.84 2.05
C GLN A 137 16.92 -18.69 1.55
N ILE A 138 17.40 -17.90 0.58
CA ILE A 138 16.63 -16.81 -0.01
C ILE A 138 15.40 -17.35 -0.75
N VAL A 139 15.55 -18.40 -1.55
CA VAL A 139 14.42 -19.03 -2.26
C VAL A 139 13.39 -19.56 -1.27
N LYS A 140 13.82 -20.29 -0.24
CA LYS A 140 12.92 -20.81 0.82
C LYS A 140 12.15 -19.70 1.53
N PHE A 141 12.80 -18.55 1.78
CA PHE A 141 12.14 -17.38 2.35
C PHE A 141 11.12 -16.79 1.37
N LEU A 142 11.49 -16.56 0.12
CA LEU A 142 10.60 -15.99 -0.90
C LEU A 142 9.39 -16.91 -1.18
N ASP A 143 9.59 -18.23 -1.19
CA ASP A 143 8.50 -19.21 -1.29
C ASP A 143 7.53 -19.13 -0.10
N SER A 144 8.03 -18.84 1.11
CA SER A 144 7.19 -18.74 2.31
C SER A 144 6.24 -17.54 2.30
N ILE A 145 6.57 -16.50 1.52
CA ILE A 145 5.79 -15.27 1.37
C ILE A 145 5.07 -15.20 0.02
N GLN A 146 5.20 -16.25 -0.81
CA GLN A 146 4.48 -16.40 -2.07
C GLN A 146 3.18 -17.20 -1.85
N GLY A 147 2.10 -16.80 -2.54
CA GLY A 147 0.83 -17.52 -2.52
C GLY A 147 -0.39 -16.62 -2.72
N PRO A 148 -1.59 -17.18 -2.95
CA PRO A 148 -2.82 -16.43 -3.21
C PRO A 148 -3.30 -15.60 -2.00
N THR A 149 -2.95 -16.06 -0.80
CA THR A 149 -3.21 -15.38 0.48
C THR A 149 -1.91 -14.93 1.13
N ARG A 150 -0.89 -14.62 0.32
CA ARG A 150 0.41 -14.09 0.77
C ARG A 150 0.73 -12.75 0.07
N LEU A 151 1.91 -12.18 0.36
CA LEU A 151 2.29 -10.82 -0.04
C LEU A 151 2.65 -10.69 -1.53
N ILE A 152 3.18 -11.76 -2.11
CA ILE A 152 3.76 -11.76 -3.46
C ILE A 152 3.04 -12.76 -4.36
N GLU A 153 2.84 -12.35 -5.61
CA GLU A 153 2.32 -13.21 -6.68
C GLU A 153 3.43 -14.14 -7.20
N LYS A 154 4.58 -13.54 -7.58
CA LYS A 154 5.73 -14.24 -8.15
C LYS A 154 7.05 -13.52 -7.86
N PHE A 155 8.14 -14.28 -7.87
CA PHE A 155 9.49 -13.75 -7.78
C PHE A 155 10.43 -14.45 -8.77
N LYS A 156 11.53 -13.79 -9.12
CA LYS A 156 12.61 -14.36 -9.92
C LYS A 156 13.95 -13.87 -9.37
N VAL A 157 14.78 -14.80 -8.91
CA VAL A 157 16.18 -14.52 -8.57
C VAL A 157 16.99 -14.54 -9.86
N ILE A 158 17.57 -13.40 -10.23
CA ILE A 158 18.35 -13.27 -11.47
C ILE A 158 19.79 -13.69 -11.22
N ARG A 159 20.40 -13.11 -10.18
CA ARG A 159 21.83 -13.25 -9.94
C ARG A 159 22.15 -13.14 -8.47
N ILE A 160 23.02 -14.02 -8.01
CA ILE A 160 23.66 -13.99 -6.69
C ILE A 160 25.14 -14.28 -6.95
N GLU A 161 25.92 -13.23 -7.19
CA GLU A 161 27.32 -13.38 -7.59
C GLU A 161 28.21 -12.40 -6.82
N GLN A 162 29.44 -12.82 -6.54
CA GLN A 162 30.47 -11.92 -6.04
C GLN A 162 30.94 -11.01 -7.19
N ASP A 163 31.13 -9.72 -6.92
CA ASP A 163 31.60 -8.77 -7.92
C ASP A 163 33.04 -9.16 -8.36
N PRO A 164 33.29 -9.37 -9.68
CA PRO A 164 34.60 -9.77 -10.18
C PRO A 164 35.68 -8.71 -9.95
N LYS A 165 35.31 -7.43 -9.81
CA LYS A 165 36.25 -6.32 -9.58
C LYS A 165 36.52 -6.10 -8.09
N GLN A 166 35.50 -6.30 -7.24
CA GLN A 166 35.58 -6.05 -5.80
C GLN A 166 35.06 -7.26 -5.03
N LYS A 167 35.96 -8.10 -4.56
CA LYS A 167 35.62 -9.34 -3.83
C LYS A 167 34.83 -9.08 -2.54
N ASP A 168 34.87 -7.87 -1.99
CA ASP A 168 34.13 -7.53 -0.78
C ASP A 168 32.62 -7.31 -1.04
N ARG A 169 32.17 -7.36 -2.31
CA ARG A 169 30.78 -7.08 -2.68
C ARG A 169 30.10 -8.29 -3.30
N VAL A 170 28.87 -8.53 -2.88
CA VAL A 170 27.97 -9.53 -3.45
C VAL A 170 26.81 -8.79 -4.12
N LEU A 171 26.57 -9.10 -5.39
CA LEU A 171 25.49 -8.57 -6.20
C LEU A 171 24.29 -9.52 -6.08
N LEU A 172 23.20 -9.02 -5.52
CA LEU A 172 21.93 -9.73 -5.37
C LEU A 172 20.85 -9.03 -6.18
N ASP A 173 20.46 -9.65 -7.29
CA ASP A 173 19.43 -9.13 -8.19
C ASP A 173 18.18 -10.02 -8.08
N ILE A 174 17.10 -9.49 -7.49
CA ILE A 174 15.81 -10.17 -7.31
C ILE A 174 14.70 -9.32 -7.93
N HIS A 175 13.95 -9.91 -8.85
CA HIS A 175 12.71 -9.34 -9.39
C HIS A 175 11.50 -9.88 -8.62
N LEU A 176 10.64 -8.97 -8.17
CA LEU A 176 9.48 -9.26 -7.33
C LEU A 176 8.23 -8.65 -7.97
N THR A 177 7.13 -9.40 -8.01
CA THR A 177 5.82 -8.89 -8.44
C THR A 177 4.81 -9.05 -7.30
N PRO A 178 4.51 -7.96 -6.56
CA PRO A 178 3.53 -7.97 -5.48
C PRO A 178 2.10 -7.89 -6.01
N TYR A 179 1.12 -8.19 -5.15
CA TYR A 179 -0.28 -7.99 -5.49
C TYR A 179 -0.65 -6.52 -5.53
N PHE A 180 -1.34 -6.13 -6.60
CA PHE A 180 -1.91 -4.79 -6.74
C PHE A 180 -3.37 -4.78 -6.26
N PRO A 181 -3.75 -3.82 -5.42
CA PRO A 181 -5.15 -3.61 -5.09
C PRO A 181 -5.91 -3.09 -6.31
N ALA A 182 -7.14 -3.58 -6.52
CA ALA A 182 -8.05 -2.98 -7.48
C ALA A 182 -8.50 -1.60 -6.96
N LYS A 183 -8.40 -0.57 -7.80
CA LYS A 183 -8.81 0.80 -7.45
C LYS A 183 -10.31 1.05 -7.71
N SER A 184 -10.80 0.63 -8.85
CA SER A 184 -12.19 0.80 -9.27
C SER A 184 -12.73 -0.49 -9.87
N PHE A 185 -14.00 -0.76 -9.61
CA PHE A 185 -14.73 -1.86 -10.25
C PHE A 185 -15.65 -1.26 -11.30
N VAL A 186 -15.46 -1.64 -12.55
CA VAL A 186 -16.39 -1.30 -13.61
C VAL A 186 -17.47 -2.38 -13.61
N ILE A 187 -18.68 -2.02 -13.20
CA ILE A 187 -19.83 -2.94 -13.19
C ILE A 187 -20.68 -2.61 -14.42
N GLN A 188 -20.79 -3.57 -15.33
CA GLN A 188 -21.69 -3.51 -16.47
C GLN A 188 -22.93 -4.34 -16.14
N LEU A 189 -24.10 -3.70 -16.10
CA LEU A 189 -25.38 -4.37 -15.84
C LEU A 189 -26.25 -4.24 -17.08
N GLU A 190 -26.68 -5.38 -17.63
CA GLU A 190 -27.57 -5.43 -18.80
C GLU A 190 -28.98 -5.84 -18.36
N GLY A 191 -29.98 -5.07 -18.80
CA GLY A 191 -31.39 -5.36 -18.53
C GLY A 191 -32.08 -5.93 -19.77
N ARG A 192 -32.68 -7.13 -19.65
CA ARG A 192 -33.56 -7.67 -20.69
C ARG A 192 -34.95 -7.06 -20.56
N LYS A 193 -35.42 -6.34 -21.58
CA LYS A 193 -36.85 -6.03 -21.71
C LYS A 193 -37.53 -7.22 -22.37
N GLY A 194 -38.54 -7.79 -21.72
CA GLY A 194 -39.35 -8.87 -22.29
C GLY A 194 -40.15 -8.32 -23.47
N ASP A 195 -39.70 -8.61 -24.69
CA ASP A 195 -40.48 -9.23 -25.77
C ASP A 195 -39.71 -9.18 -27.10
N ALA A 196 -39.66 -10.34 -27.76
CA ALA A 196 -39.09 -10.67 -29.07
C ALA A 196 -37.56 -11.01 -29.17
N PRO A 197 -37.22 -12.05 -29.97
CA PRO A 197 -35.86 -12.54 -30.16
C PRO A 197 -35.14 -11.84 -31.32
N GLU A 198 -33.81 -11.74 -31.19
CA GLU A 198 -32.84 -11.43 -32.27
C GLU A 198 -32.83 -9.99 -32.78
N GLU A 199 -32.16 -9.11 -32.05
CA GLU A 199 -30.84 -8.57 -32.41
C GLU A 199 -30.47 -7.47 -31.40
N ALA A 200 -29.31 -7.64 -30.80
CA ALA A 200 -28.99 -7.12 -29.49
C ALA A 200 -27.65 -6.38 -29.59
N ASN A 201 -27.68 -5.17 -30.18
CA ASN A 201 -26.53 -4.28 -30.16
C ASN A 201 -26.66 -3.35 -28.94
N TRP A 202 -25.86 -3.59 -27.90
CA TRP A 202 -25.98 -2.99 -26.57
C TRP A 202 -24.64 -2.45 -26.09
N GLU A 203 -24.57 -1.16 -25.74
CA GLU A 203 -23.48 -0.61 -24.93
C GLU A 203 -24.05 0.43 -23.95
N SER A 204 -24.14 0.08 -22.67
CA SER A 204 -24.23 1.07 -21.60
C SER A 204 -23.11 0.82 -20.60
N GLN A 205 -22.02 1.56 -20.77
CA GLN A 205 -20.87 1.56 -19.89
C GLN A 205 -21.10 2.56 -18.75
N TYR A 206 -21.03 2.09 -17.51
CA TYR A 206 -20.92 2.97 -16.35
C TYR A 206 -19.47 2.98 -15.88
N ASN A 207 -18.71 3.99 -16.31
CA ASN A 207 -17.40 4.30 -15.73
C ASN A 207 -17.60 5.27 -14.55
N GLN A 208 -17.15 4.88 -13.36
CA GLN A 208 -16.91 5.81 -12.26
C GLN A 208 -15.38 6.02 -12.16
N GLU A 209 -14.93 7.24 -12.44
CA GLU A 209 -13.53 7.70 -12.32
C GLU A 209 -13.11 8.03 -10.89
#